data_AF-A0A4V6J2C2-F1
#
_entry.id   AF-A0A4V6J2C2-F1
#
_cell.length_a   1.000
_cell.length_b   1.000
_cell.length_c   1.000
_cell.angle_alpha   90.00
_cell.angle_beta   90.00
_cell.angle_gamma   90.00
#
_symmetry.space_group_name_H-M   'P 1'
#
loop_
_entity.id
_entity.type
_entity.pdbx_description
1 polymer ?
#
loop_
_entity_poly.entity_id
_entity_poly.type
_entity_poly.pdbx_seq_one_letter_code
_entity_poly.pdbx_strand_id
1 'polypeptide(L)' 'MQLPQCPKCHSEYTYEDNGMFICPECAHEWNNAEPAEDNDALTVKDANGNLLSMATASP' A
#
# COMPACT_ATOMS: atom_id res chain seq x y z
N MET A 1 9.44 21.19 -9.05
CA MET A 1 9.08 19.87 -8.50
C MET A 1 8.00 19.33 -9.41
N GLN A 2 8.32 18.33 -10.24
CA GLN A 2 7.35 17.66 -11.11
C GLN A 2 6.83 16.46 -10.32
N LEU A 3 5.54 16.43 -10.01
CA LEU A 3 4.90 15.25 -9.42
C LEU A 3 4.79 14.16 -10.50
N PRO A 4 4.91 12.87 -10.13
CA PRO A 4 4.80 11.79 -11.10
C PRO A 4 3.38 11.74 -11.68
N GLN A 5 3.27 11.35 -12.95
CA GLN A 5 1.98 11.10 -13.58
C GLN A 5 1.27 9.93 -12.90
N CYS A 6 -0.06 9.94 -12.91
CA CYS A 6 -0.84 8.86 -12.31
C CYS A 6 -0.55 7.54 -13.03
N PRO A 7 -0.17 6.46 -12.34
CA PRO A 7 0.13 5.17 -12.99
C PRO A 7 -1.11 4.46 -13.55
N LYS A 8 -2.31 4.88 -13.15
CA LYS A 8 -3.58 4.23 -13.56
C LYS A 8 -4.19 4.85 -14.82
N CYS A 9 -4.13 6.18 -14.95
CA CYS A 9 -4.73 6.91 -16.07
C CYS A 9 -3.73 7.78 -16.86
N HIS A 10 -2.46 7.84 -16.44
CA HIS A 10 -1.40 8.69 -17.01
C HIS A 10 -1.69 10.19 -16.96
N SER A 11 -2.56 10.62 -16.05
CA SER A 11 -2.82 12.03 -15.78
C SER A 11 -1.57 12.75 -15.27
N GLU A 12 -1.33 13.96 -15.79
CA GLU A 12 -0.30 14.87 -15.28
C GLU A 12 -0.79 15.70 -14.07
N TYR A 13 -2.08 15.65 -13.75
CA TYR A 13 -2.71 16.46 -12.70
C TYR A 13 -2.72 15.75 -11.36
N THR A 14 -1.58 15.22 -10.92
CA THR A 14 -1.45 14.56 -9.62
C THR A 14 -1.13 15.59 -8.53
N TYR A 15 -1.57 15.35 -7.30
CA TYR A 15 -1.24 16.19 -6.15
C TYR A 15 -0.80 15.31 -4.98
N GLU A 16 0.07 15.85 -4.12
CA GLU A 16 0.43 15.20 -2.86
C GLU A 16 -0.45 15.72 -1.71
N ASP A 17 -0.99 14.83 -0.89
CA ASP A 17 -1.68 15.13 0.35
C ASP A 17 -1.13 14.23 1.46
N ASN A 18 -0.61 14.82 2.54
CA ASN A 18 -0.05 14.09 3.68
C ASN A 18 1.00 13.01 3.33
N GLY A 19 1.74 13.19 2.24
CA GLY A 19 2.74 12.22 1.76
C GLY A 19 2.19 11.11 0.86
N MET A 20 0.89 11.13 0.55
CA MET A 20 0.25 10.29 -0.45
C MET A 20 0.06 11.10 -1.73
N PHE A 21 0.17 10.47 -2.89
CA PHE A 21 -0.15 11.04 -4.19
C PHE A 21 -1.56 10.64 -4.59
N ILE A 22 -2.33 11.62 -5.07
CA ILE A 22 -3.75 11.45 -5.41
C ILE A 22 -3.97 11.97 -6.82
N CYS A 23 -4.72 11.19 -7.59
CA CYS A 23 -5.18 11.57 -8.92
C CYS A 23 -6.66 11.97 -8.90
N PRO A 24 -7.01 13.23 -9.22
CA PRO A 24 -8.39 13.72 -9.24
C PRO A 24 -9.20 13.17 -10.43
N GLU A 25 -8.55 12.66 -11.47
CA GLU A 25 -9.26 12.12 -12.65
C GLU A 25 -9.81 10.71 -12.41
N CYS A 26 -9.10 9.89 -11.64
CA CYS A 26 -9.47 8.49 -11.42
C CYS A 26 -9.59 8.10 -9.94
N ALA A 27 -9.43 9.05 -9.03
CA ALA A 27 -9.38 8.84 -7.58
C ALA A 27 -8.40 7.73 -7.18
N HIS A 28 -7.25 7.63 -7.88
CA HIS A 28 -6.20 6.69 -7.49
C HIS A 28 -5.29 7.37 -6.48
N GLU A 29 -5.06 6.70 -5.36
CA GLU A 29 -4.20 7.13 -4.28
C GLU A 29 -3.02 6.14 -4.20
N TRP A 30 -1.79 6.64 -4.21
CA TRP A 30 -0.56 5.83 -4.12
C TRP A 30 0.49 6.58 -3.32
N ASN A 31 1.47 5.88 -2.76
CA ASN A 31 2.59 6.51 -2.07
C ASN A 31 3.89 6.27 -2.87
N ASN A 32 4.69 7.32 -3.06
CA ASN A 32 6.04 7.21 -3.64
C ASN A 32 7.13 7.24 -2.57
N ALA A 33 6.81 7.64 -1.34
CA ALA A 33 7.61 7.28 -0.19
C ALA A 33 7.45 5.78 0.02
N GLU A 34 8.56 5.11 0.31
CA GLU A 34 8.71 3.67 0.56
C GLU A 34 7.49 3.04 1.22
N PRO A 35 7.18 1.76 0.92
CA PRO A 35 5.95 1.11 1.34
C PRO A 35 5.69 1.49 2.78
N ALA A 36 4.56 2.16 3.03
CA ALA A 36 3.95 2.10 4.34
C ALA A 36 3.92 0.61 4.62
N GLU A 37 4.84 0.20 5.48
CA GLU A 37 4.98 -1.13 6.00
C GLU A 37 3.65 -1.32 6.72
N ASP A 38 2.65 -1.76 5.96
CA ASP A 38 1.44 -2.33 6.45
C ASP A 38 1.90 -3.63 7.09
N ASN A 39 2.48 -3.44 8.28
CA ASN A 39 2.66 -4.42 9.32
C ASN A 39 1.29 -4.79 9.90
N ASP A 40 0.19 -4.59 9.15
CA ASP A 40 -0.94 -5.49 9.22
C ASP A 40 -0.50 -6.77 8.52
N ALA A 41 0.32 -7.53 9.25
CA ALA A 41 0.29 -8.97 9.20
C ALA A 41 -1.18 -9.35 9.28
N LEU A 42 -1.83 -9.45 8.12
CA LEU A 42 -3.21 -9.85 7.98
C LEU A 42 -3.24 -11.25 8.55
N THR A 43 -3.56 -11.30 9.83
CA THR A 43 -3.41 -12.48 10.64
C THR A 43 -4.63 -13.30 10.28
N VAL A 44 -4.54 -14.01 9.17
CA VAL A 44 -5.57 -14.91 8.70
C VAL A 44 -5.64 -16.04 9.72
N LYS A 45 -6.57 -15.90 10.65
CA LYS A 45 -6.94 -16.97 11.58
C LYS A 45 -7.85 -17.91 10.81
N ASP A 46 -7.45 -19.17 10.72
CA ASP A 46 -8.36 -20.22 10.26
C ASP A 46 -9.47 -20.44 11.31
N ALA A 47 -10.60 -21.04 10.92
CA ALA A 47 -11.75 -21.30 11.81
C ALA A 47 -11.40 -22.17 13.05
N ASN A 48 -10.23 -22.81 13.05
CA ASN A 48 -9.67 -23.57 14.17
C ASN A 48 -8.79 -22.73 15.14
N GLY A 49 -8.68 -21.41 14.92
CA GLY A 49 -7.95 -20.48 15.79
C GLY A 49 -6.43 -20.53 15.64
N ASN A 50 -5.90 -21.20 14.62
CA ASN A 50 -4.46 -21.32 14.44
C ASN A 50 -3.89 -20.15 13.61
N LEU A 51 -2.86 -19.50 14.16
CA LEU A 51 -2.09 -18.45 13.51
C LEU A 51 -1.08 -19.10 12.57
N LEU A 52 -1.25 -18.95 11.26
CA LEU A 52 -0.24 -19.44 10.33
C LEU A 52 0.90 -18.40 10.22
N SER A 53 1.72 -18.33 11.28
CA SER A 53 2.96 -17.55 11.25
C SER A 53 3.96 -18.20 10.28
N MET A 54 4.40 -17.42 9.31
CA MET A 54 5.56 -17.72 8.48
C MET A 54 6.83 -17.80 9.36
N ALA A 55 7.54 -18.93 9.30
CA ALA A 55 8.91 -19.19 9.81
C ALA A 55 9.15 -18.97 11.33
N THR A 56 9.82 -19.83 12.10
CA THR A 56 11.02 -20.65 11.87
C THR A 56 10.97 -21.92 12.73
N ALA A 57 11.70 -22.93 12.28
CA ALA A 57 11.79 -24.27 12.82
C ALA A 57 12.36 -24.38 14.26
N SER A 58 11.98 -25.49 14.90
CA SER A 58 12.77 -26.35 15.81
C SER A 58 12.98 -25.88 17.26
N PRO A 59 13.23 -26.81 18.21
CA PRO A 59 13.02 -28.27 18.23
C PRO A 59 11.83 -28.73 19.10
#